data_AF-A0A850SNS8-F1
#
_entry.id   AF-A0A850SNS8-F1
#
_cell.length_a   1.000
_cell.length_b   1.000
_cell.length_c   1.000
_cell.angle_alpha   90.00
_cell.angle_beta   90.00
_cell.angle_gamma   90.00
#
_symmetry.space_group_name_H-M   'P 1'
#
loop_
_entity.id
_entity.type
_entity.pdbx_description
1 polymer ?
#
loop_
_entity_poly.entity_id
_entity_poly.type
_entity_poly.pdbx_seq_one_letter_code
_entity_poly.pdbx_strand_id
1 'polypeptide(L)'
;MHRNNVRRRRKLEGNLGETVRIASIVQKGVDTGRSSYVEMRALARTTNRNLRPKVRAILEYLDDDIIKILPAELSEGYTDVLTPNGNVRQDRLDRLLSIDADIVTYLGIIESELKNNSAPSDSLKALRELVQERKKFVDALRA
;
A
#
# COMPACT_ATOMS: atom_id res chain seq x y z
N MET A 1 -26.02 21.88 -12.90
CA MET A 1 -25.32 20.68 -12.38
C MET A 1 -23.79 20.89 -12.33
N HIS A 2 -23.23 21.63 -11.35
CA HIS A 2 -21.78 21.96 -11.32
C HIS A 2 -21.09 21.77 -9.95
N ARG A 3 -21.83 21.45 -8.89
CA ARG A 3 -21.28 21.40 -7.51
C ARG A 3 -20.47 20.12 -7.20
N ASN A 4 -20.69 19.03 -7.93
CA ASN A 4 -20.01 17.75 -7.64
C ASN A 4 -18.54 17.71 -8.11
N ASN A 5 -18.20 18.43 -9.19
CA ASN A 5 -16.84 18.40 -9.76
C ASN A 5 -15.82 19.16 -8.89
N VAL A 6 -16.23 20.25 -8.24
CA VAL A 6 -15.35 21.05 -7.36
C VAL A 6 -14.98 20.29 -6.09
N ARG A 7 -15.94 19.57 -5.49
CA ARG A 7 -15.67 18.69 -4.32
C ARG A 7 -14.76 17.52 -4.69
N ARG A 8 -14.95 16.91 -5.87
CA ARG A 8 -14.06 15.85 -6.38
C ARG A 8 -12.64 16.34 -6.62
N ARG A 9 -12.45 17.52 -7.24
CA ARG A 9 -11.14 18.13 -7.46
C ARG A 9 -10.41 18.45 -6.15
N ARG A 10 -11.05 19.12 -5.18
CA ARG A 10 -10.43 19.38 -3.86
C ARG A 10 -10.04 18.10 -3.11
N LYS A 11 -10.83 17.03 -3.24
CA LYS A 11 -10.50 15.72 -2.66
C LYS A 11 -9.29 15.07 -3.35
N LEU A 12 -9.17 15.20 -4.67
CA LEU A 12 -8.02 14.72 -5.44
C LEU A 12 -6.75 15.54 -5.18
N GLU A 13 -6.85 16.87 -5.08
CA GLU A 13 -5.75 17.77 -4.71
C GLU A 13 -5.26 17.51 -3.27
N GLY A 14 -6.19 17.28 -2.33
CA GLY A 14 -5.86 16.85 -0.97
C GLY A 14 -5.14 15.49 -0.93
N ASN A 15 -5.53 14.54 -1.79
CA ASN A 15 -4.89 13.23 -1.89
C ASN A 15 -3.45 13.33 -2.45
N LEU A 16 -3.23 14.16 -3.46
CA LEU A 16 -1.91 14.37 -4.04
C LEU A 16 -0.97 15.07 -3.07
N GLY A 17 -1.42 16.15 -2.40
CA GLY A 17 -0.61 16.85 -1.40
C GLY A 17 -0.22 15.97 -0.20
N GLU A 18 -1.14 15.13 0.27
CA GLU A 18 -0.88 14.17 1.35
C GLU A 18 0.09 13.06 0.91
N THR A 19 -0.06 12.55 -0.32
CA THR A 19 0.85 11.55 -0.90
C THR A 19 2.26 12.11 -1.08
N VAL A 20 2.40 13.33 -1.61
CA VAL A 20 3.70 14.00 -1.79
C VAL A 20 4.36 14.26 -0.44
N ARG A 21 3.61 14.74 0.55
CA ARG A 21 4.14 14.95 1.91
C ARG A 21 4.69 13.66 2.51
N ILE A 22 3.99 12.54 2.30
CA ILE A 22 4.40 11.25 2.85
C ILE A 22 5.57 10.64 2.08
N ALA A 23 5.59 10.77 0.75
CA ALA A 23 6.76 10.43 -0.06
C ALA A 23 8.00 11.21 0.42
N SER A 24 7.84 12.50 0.75
CA SER A 24 8.92 13.31 1.33
C SER A 24 9.34 12.84 2.73
N ILE A 25 8.40 12.41 3.58
CA ILE A 25 8.71 11.82 4.90
C ILE A 25 9.49 10.50 4.74
N VAL A 26 9.09 9.65 3.81
CA VAL A 26 9.81 8.40 3.51
C VAL A 26 11.19 8.70 2.96
N GLN A 27 11.30 9.61 1.99
CA GLN A 27 12.57 10.02 1.42
C GLN A 27 13.52 10.55 2.50
N LYS A 28 13.04 11.44 3.38
CA LYS A 28 13.80 11.89 4.55
C LYS A 28 14.22 10.71 5.44
N GLY A 29 13.33 9.76 5.67
CA GLY A 29 13.62 8.57 6.49
C GLY A 29 14.68 7.66 5.88
N VAL A 30 14.68 7.52 4.55
CA VAL A 30 15.67 6.78 3.76
C VAL A 30 17.00 7.53 3.74
N ASP A 31 16.99 8.84 3.54
CA ASP A 31 18.21 9.66 3.42
C ASP A 31 18.92 9.82 4.78
N THR A 32 18.15 9.93 5.86
CA THR A 32 18.70 10.17 7.20
C THR A 32 18.82 8.90 8.05
N GLY A 33 18.25 7.78 7.60
CA GLY A 33 18.10 6.56 8.38
C GLY A 33 17.21 6.73 9.63
N ARG A 34 16.44 7.83 9.72
CA ARG A 34 15.65 8.20 10.90
C ARG A 34 14.23 8.59 10.56
N SER A 35 13.28 8.07 11.32
CA SER A 35 11.87 8.41 11.18
C SER A 35 11.16 8.19 12.52
N SER A 36 10.07 8.93 12.72
CA SER A 36 9.24 8.81 13.92
C SER A 36 8.11 7.82 13.72
N TYR A 37 7.60 7.28 14.83
CA TYR A 37 6.41 6.43 14.82
C TYR A 37 5.21 7.13 14.15
N VAL A 38 5.07 8.45 14.36
CA VAL A 38 3.99 9.26 13.76
C VAL A 38 4.14 9.33 12.24
N GLU A 39 5.36 9.56 11.76
CA GLU A 39 5.70 9.57 10.33
C GLU A 39 5.41 8.21 9.68
N MET A 40 5.86 7.10 10.28
CA MET A 40 5.60 5.75 9.75
C MET A 40 4.12 5.35 9.81
N ARG A 41 3.39 5.79 10.84
CA ARG A 41 1.94 5.57 10.93
C ARG A 41 1.17 6.39 9.89
N ALA A 42 1.64 7.59 9.56
CA ALA A 42 1.06 8.40 8.49
C ALA A 42 1.26 7.73 7.13
N LEU A 43 2.46 7.18 6.88
CA LEU A 43 2.75 6.36 5.70
C LEU A 43 1.77 5.20 5.56
N ALA A 44 1.66 4.37 6.61
CA ALA A 44 0.75 3.23 6.62
C ALA A 44 -0.70 3.60 6.29
N ARG A 45 -1.22 4.69 6.87
CA ARG A 45 -2.57 5.19 6.59
C ARG A 45 -2.76 5.59 5.13
N THR A 46 -1.77 6.24 4.54
CA THR A 46 -1.86 6.74 3.16
C THR A 46 -1.70 5.62 2.14
N THR A 47 -0.79 4.68 2.38
CA THR A 47 -0.68 3.45 1.61
C THR A 47 -2.03 2.71 1.59
N ASN A 48 -2.64 2.48 2.75
CA ASN A 48 -3.97 1.86 2.83
C ASN A 48 -5.04 2.70 2.09
N ARG A 49 -5.09 4.01 2.31
CA ARG A 49 -6.06 4.90 1.65
C ARG A 49 -5.95 4.85 0.12
N ASN A 50 -4.75 4.72 -0.42
CA ASN A 50 -4.49 4.65 -1.86
C ASN A 50 -4.74 3.26 -2.45
N LEU A 51 -4.49 2.20 -1.68
CA LEU A 51 -4.72 0.82 -2.09
C LEU A 51 -6.18 0.43 -2.04
N ARG A 52 -6.92 0.86 -1.01
CA ARG A 52 -8.33 0.48 -0.79
C ARG A 52 -9.24 0.71 -2.01
N PRO A 53 -9.16 1.81 -2.77
CA PRO A 53 -9.91 1.98 -4.01
C PRO A 53 -9.51 1.01 -5.13
N LYS A 54 -8.20 0.69 -5.25
CA LYS A 54 -7.70 -0.28 -6.25
C LYS A 54 -8.19 -1.69 -5.97
N VAL A 55 -8.12 -2.11 -4.70
CA VAL A 55 -8.69 -3.38 -4.25
C VAL A 55 -10.19 -3.42 -4.51
N ARG A 56 -10.90 -2.32 -4.22
CA ARG A 56 -12.34 -2.23 -4.50
C ARG A 56 -12.70 -2.37 -5.97
N ALA A 57 -11.85 -1.89 -6.88
CA ALA A 57 -12.10 -1.98 -8.31
C ALA A 57 -12.07 -3.42 -8.84
N ILE A 58 -11.39 -4.33 -8.11
CA ILE A 58 -11.24 -5.74 -8.50
C ILE A 58 -11.94 -6.71 -7.54
N LEU A 59 -12.69 -6.18 -6.55
CA LEU A 59 -13.32 -6.94 -5.46
C LEU A 59 -14.17 -8.11 -5.94
N GLU A 60 -14.96 -7.92 -7.00
CA GLU A 60 -15.87 -8.93 -7.54
C GLU A 60 -15.16 -10.15 -8.14
N TYR A 61 -13.83 -10.07 -8.31
CA TYR A 61 -12.99 -11.09 -8.93
C TYR A 61 -11.93 -11.65 -7.95
N LEU A 62 -11.96 -11.20 -6.70
CA LEU A 62 -11.11 -11.71 -5.64
C LEU A 62 -11.87 -12.78 -4.84
N ASP A 63 -11.19 -13.85 -4.45
CA ASP A 63 -11.77 -14.79 -3.47
C ASP A 63 -11.97 -14.08 -2.13
N ASP A 64 -13.02 -14.46 -1.39
CA ASP A 64 -13.41 -13.90 -0.10
C ASP A 64 -12.25 -13.78 0.91
N ASP A 65 -11.28 -14.69 0.83
CA ASP A 65 -10.11 -14.71 1.71
C ASP A 65 -9.15 -13.54 1.42
N ILE A 66 -8.94 -13.22 0.15
CA ILE A 66 -8.06 -12.12 -0.28
C ILE A 66 -8.71 -10.77 0.03
N ILE A 67 -10.02 -10.68 -0.17
CA ILE A 67 -10.84 -9.50 0.12
C ILE A 67 -10.71 -9.07 1.58
N LYS A 68 -10.71 -10.05 2.49
CA LYS A 68 -10.60 -9.82 3.93
C LYS A 68 -9.18 -9.43 4.35
N ILE A 69 -8.18 -10.03 3.70
CA ILE A 69 -6.77 -9.92 4.09
C ILE A 69 -6.12 -8.64 3.54
N LEU A 70 -6.33 -8.29 2.26
CA LEU A 70 -5.58 -7.20 1.62
C LEU A 70 -5.66 -5.86 2.36
N PRO A 71 -6.83 -5.34 2.75
CA PRO A 71 -6.92 -4.00 3.34
C PRO A 71 -6.29 -3.91 4.74
N ALA A 72 -6.29 -5.01 5.50
CA ALA A 72 -5.73 -5.08 6.84
C ALA A 72 -4.21 -5.24 6.76
N GLU A 73 -3.73 -6.22 5.99
CA GLU A 73 -2.31 -6.49 5.83
C GLU A 73 -1.59 -5.26 5.27
N LEU A 74 -2.08 -4.66 4.18
CA LEU A 74 -1.47 -3.48 3.54
C LEU A 74 -1.40 -2.22 4.42
N SER A 75 -2.06 -2.23 5.58
CA SER A 75 -2.08 -1.11 6.52
C SER A 75 -1.07 -1.24 7.67
N GLU A 76 -0.32 -2.33 7.71
CA GLU A 76 0.54 -2.71 8.83
C GLU A 76 2.01 -2.88 8.43
N GLY A 77 2.94 -2.82 9.38
CA GLY A 77 4.36 -3.12 9.17
C GLY A 77 5.30 -1.93 9.10
N TYR A 78 4.86 -0.75 8.63
CA TYR A 78 5.75 0.41 8.49
C TYR A 78 6.28 0.96 9.82
N THR A 79 5.52 0.84 10.90
CA THR A 79 6.01 1.21 12.24
C THR A 79 6.99 0.19 12.79
N ASP A 80 6.93 -1.05 12.30
CA ASP A 80 7.66 -2.20 12.83
C ASP A 80 9.10 -2.25 12.25
N VAL A 81 9.39 -1.40 11.26
CA VAL A 81 10.75 -1.18 10.74
C VAL A 81 11.54 -0.16 11.58
N LEU A 82 10.92 0.44 12.60
CA LEU A 82 11.60 1.36 13.52
C LEU A 82 12.19 0.60 14.71
N THR A 83 13.41 0.99 15.07
CA THR A 83 13.94 0.69 16.40
C THR A 83 13.29 1.63 17.44
N PRO A 84 13.32 1.29 18.75
CA PRO A 84 12.79 2.16 19.81
C PRO A 84 13.39 3.58 19.81
N ASN A 85 14.61 3.75 19.30
CA ASN A 85 15.31 5.03 19.22
C ASN A 85 15.00 5.83 17.94
N GLY A 86 14.08 5.37 17.10
CA GLY A 86 13.69 6.05 15.85
C GLY A 86 14.66 5.85 14.68
N ASN A 87 15.61 4.93 14.79
CA ASN A 87 16.40 4.50 13.64
C ASN A 87 15.57 3.55 12.76
N VAL A 88 15.64 3.75 11.45
CA VAL A 88 14.98 2.94 10.42
C VAL A 88 15.85 1.73 10.10
N ARG A 89 15.28 0.53 10.16
CA ARG A 89 15.88 -0.70 9.61
C ARG A 89 15.72 -0.66 8.09
N GLN A 90 16.68 -0.07 7.40
CA GLN A 90 16.56 0.32 5.99
C GLN A 90 16.35 -0.88 5.06
N ASP A 91 17.07 -1.98 5.28
CA ASP A 91 16.86 -3.26 4.60
C ASP A 91 15.42 -3.76 4.70
N ARG A 92 14.79 -3.54 5.86
CA ARG A 92 13.41 -3.96 6.12
C ARG A 92 12.40 -3.04 5.49
N LEU A 93 12.64 -1.73 5.55
CA LEU A 93 11.81 -0.74 4.89
C LEU A 93 11.83 -0.93 3.37
N ASP A 94 13.00 -1.10 2.78
CA ASP A 94 13.17 -1.29 1.34
C ASP A 94 12.46 -2.57 0.87
N ARG A 95 12.59 -3.67 1.62
CA ARG A 95 11.86 -4.90 1.30
C ARG A 95 10.35 -4.75 1.41
N LEU A 96 9.86 -4.07 2.47
CA LEU A 96 8.42 -3.81 2.63
C LEU A 96 7.87 -2.95 1.48
N LEU A 97 8.60 -1.90 1.10
CA LEU A 97 8.24 -1.03 -0.02
C LEU A 97 8.26 -1.78 -1.35
N SER A 98 9.22 -2.68 -1.56
CA SER A 98 9.29 -3.51 -2.77
C SER A 98 8.06 -4.41 -2.89
N ILE A 99 7.69 -5.13 -1.83
CA ILE A 99 6.51 -6.00 -1.84
C ILE A 99 5.24 -5.17 -2.08
N ASP A 100 5.11 -4.02 -1.43
CA ASP A 100 3.95 -3.14 -1.62
C ASP A 100 3.87 -2.58 -3.05
N ALA A 101 5.02 -2.26 -3.67
CA ALA A 101 5.08 -1.82 -5.06
C ALA A 101 4.66 -2.93 -6.05
N ASP A 102 5.09 -4.17 -5.81
CA ASP A 102 4.69 -5.32 -6.62
C ASP A 102 3.18 -5.58 -6.49
N ILE A 103 2.64 -5.53 -5.27
CA ILE A 103 1.19 -5.65 -5.04
C ILE A 103 0.42 -4.57 -5.82
N VAL A 104 0.84 -3.30 -5.75
CA VAL A 104 0.20 -2.21 -6.51
C VAL A 104 0.24 -2.49 -8.02
N THR A 105 1.36 -3.02 -8.51
CA THR A 105 1.56 -3.35 -9.92
C THR A 105 0.60 -4.43 -10.37
N TYR A 106 0.51 -5.55 -9.63
CA TYR A 106 -0.42 -6.63 -9.95
C TYR A 106 -1.89 -6.20 -9.84
N LEU A 107 -2.25 -5.35 -8.88
CA LEU A 107 -3.59 -4.74 -8.84
C LEU A 107 -3.92 -3.98 -10.14
N GLY A 108 -2.94 -3.25 -10.69
CA GLY A 108 -3.09 -2.53 -11.96
C GLY A 108 -3.18 -3.45 -13.18
N ILE A 109 -2.39 -4.53 -13.20
CA ILE A 109 -2.43 -5.56 -14.26
C ILE A 109 -3.81 -6.22 -14.27
N ILE A 110 -4.30 -6.67 -13.12
CA ILE A 110 -5.63 -7.31 -12.98
C ILE A 110 -6.72 -6.35 -13.44
N GLU A 111 -6.67 -5.07 -13.01
CA GLU A 111 -7.63 -4.07 -13.45
C GLU A 111 -7.64 -3.91 -14.99
N SER A 112 -6.46 -3.96 -15.63
CA SER A 112 -6.33 -3.89 -17.09
C SER A 112 -6.84 -5.16 -17.78
N GLU A 113 -6.53 -6.34 -17.25
CA GLU A 113 -7.00 -7.62 -17.78
C GLU A 113 -8.53 -7.70 -17.75
N LEU A 114 -9.13 -7.28 -16.65
CA LEU A 114 -10.59 -7.21 -16.50
C LEU A 114 -11.23 -6.27 -17.51
N LYS A 115 -10.63 -5.08 -17.73
CA LYS A 115 -11.10 -4.12 -18.76
C LYS A 115 -11.02 -4.69 -20.17
N ASN A 116 -10.09 -5.60 -20.42
CA ASN A 116 -9.89 -6.26 -21.71
C ASN A 116 -10.65 -7.60 -21.83
N ASN A 117 -11.51 -7.94 -20.86
CA ASN A 117 -12.26 -9.21 -20.79
C ASN A 117 -11.36 -10.46 -20.80
N SER A 118 -10.11 -10.36 -20.34
CA SER A 118 -9.22 -11.50 -20.15
C SER A 118 -9.32 -12.03 -18.72
N ALA A 119 -9.27 -13.36 -18.55
CA ALA A 119 -9.27 -13.98 -17.23
C ALA A 119 -7.95 -13.70 -16.48
N PRO A 120 -7.96 -13.03 -15.33
CA PRO A 120 -6.74 -12.60 -14.62
C PRO A 120 -6.12 -13.71 -13.74
N SER A 121 -6.23 -14.98 -14.15
CA SER A 121 -5.92 -16.14 -13.28
C SER A 121 -4.48 -16.13 -12.74
N ASP A 122 -3.49 -15.90 -13.60
CA ASP A 122 -2.08 -15.91 -13.21
C ASP A 122 -1.73 -14.67 -12.38
N SER A 123 -2.25 -13.50 -12.76
CA SER A 123 -2.09 -12.24 -12.04
C SER A 123 -2.72 -12.29 -10.65
N LEU A 124 -3.88 -12.94 -10.52
CA LEU A 124 -4.52 -13.19 -9.22
C LEU A 124 -3.70 -14.15 -8.36
N LYS A 125 -3.10 -15.20 -8.94
CA LYS A 125 -2.24 -16.11 -8.21
C LYS A 125 -0.98 -15.41 -7.69
N ALA A 126 -0.32 -14.62 -8.53
CA ALA A 126 0.85 -13.83 -8.12
C ALA A 126 0.50 -12.81 -7.02
N LEU A 127 -0.66 -12.13 -7.13
CA LEU A 127 -1.14 -11.23 -6.09
C LEU A 127 -1.32 -11.95 -4.74
N ARG A 128 -1.86 -13.19 -4.73
CA ARG A 128 -1.99 -13.99 -3.51
C ARG A 128 -0.65 -14.27 -2.87
N GLU A 129 0.32 -14.71 -3.66
CA GLU A 129 1.66 -15.04 -3.18
C GLU A 129 2.34 -13.81 -2.56
N LEU A 130 2.23 -12.64 -3.20
CA LEU A 130 2.76 -11.38 -2.69
C LEU A 130 2.11 -10.94 -1.37
N VAL A 131 0.78 -11.07 -1.25
CA VAL A 131 0.07 -10.72 0.00
C VAL A 131 0.50 -11.65 1.14
N GLN A 132 0.66 -12.94 0.86
CA GLN A 132 1.16 -13.90 1.84
C GLN A 132 2.63 -13.64 2.22
N GLU A 133 3.49 -13.30 1.26
CA GLU A 133 4.87 -12.91 1.53
C GLU A 133 4.90 -11.69 2.43
N ARG A 134 4.11 -10.66 2.10
CA ARG A 134 3.99 -9.44 2.88
C ARG A 134 3.60 -9.72 4.32
N LYS A 135 2.57 -10.55 4.51
CA LYS A 135 2.09 -10.95 5.84
C LYS A 135 3.20 -11.62 6.65
N LYS A 136 3.82 -12.65 6.09
CA LYS A 136 4.94 -13.38 6.74
C LYS A 136 6.08 -12.43 7.09
N PHE A 137 6.38 -11.47 6.21
CA PHE A 137 7.42 -10.48 6.45
C PHE A 137 7.07 -9.57 7.63
N VAL A 138 5.83 -9.04 7.69
CA VAL A 138 5.38 -8.20 8.81
C VAL A 138 5.33 -8.98 10.12
N ASP A 139 4.84 -10.21 10.11
CA ASP A 139 4.86 -11.07 11.29
C ASP A 139 6.29 -11.29 11.81
N ALA A 140 7.25 -11.47 10.90
CA ALA A 140 8.67 -11.59 11.25
C ALA A 140 9.31 -10.29 11.76
N LEU A 141 8.75 -9.11 11.47
CA LEU A 141 9.21 -7.85 12.08
C LEU A 141 8.78 -7.71 13.53
N ARG A 142 7.70 -8.40 13.92
CA ARG A 142 7.05 -8.32 15.25
C ARG A 142 7.53 -9.40 16.21
N ALA A 143 8.02 -10.52 15.67
CA ALA A 143 8.64 -11.62 16.42
C ALA A 143 10.00 -11.22 17.01
#